data_AF-A0A924E3F2-F1
#
_entry.id   AF-A0A924E3F2-F1
#
_cell.length_a   1.000
_cell.length_b   1.000
_cell.length_c   1.000
_cell.angle_alpha   90.00
_cell.angle_beta   90.00
_cell.angle_gamma   90.00
#
_symmetry.space_group_name_H-M   'P 1'
#
loop_
_entity.id
_entity.type
_entity.pdbx_description
1 polymer ?
#
loop_
_entity_poly.entity_id
_entity_poly.type
_entity_poly.pdbx_seq_one_letter_code
_entity_poly.pdbx_strand_id
1 'polypeptide(L)'
;MFDETEESEDDCDYLIDEKAKNIILTERGINRVEKLMNVQDLFGEVHPEYAHHLLIALKAKELYRRDVEYVIRPNEYGEEEVAIADEFTGRLMFGRRYSEGLHQA
;
A
#
# COMPACT_ATOMS: atom_id res chain seq x y z
N MET A 1 16.49 -12.57 29.76
CA MET A 1 15.38 -11.61 29.68
C MET A 1 15.41 -11.11 28.26
N PHE A 2 14.90 -11.92 27.34
CA PHE A 2 14.66 -11.51 25.96
C PHE A 2 13.21 -11.07 25.95
N ASP A 3 13.01 -9.77 25.78
CA ASP A 3 11.70 -9.16 25.62
C ASP A 3 11.26 -9.48 24.19
N GLU A 4 10.66 -10.66 24.02
CA GLU A 4 9.85 -10.94 22.84
C GLU A 4 8.55 -10.17 23.05
N THR A 5 8.53 -8.91 22.66
CA THR A 5 7.26 -8.23 22.36
C THR A 5 6.65 -8.97 21.17
N GLU A 6 5.93 -10.04 21.46
CA GLU A 6 4.86 -10.52 20.59
C GLU A 6 3.88 -9.34 20.50
N GLU A 7 4.00 -8.54 19.43
CA GLU A 7 2.95 -7.61 19.04
C GLU A 7 1.72 -8.47 18.74
N SER A 8 0.89 -8.63 19.78
CA SER A 8 -0.41 -9.28 19.69
C SER A 8 -1.16 -8.67 18.51
N GLU A 9 -1.77 -9.50 17.67
CA GLU A 9 -2.56 -9.07 16.50
C GLU A 9 -3.61 -7.97 16.84
N ASP A 10 -3.96 -7.82 18.12
CA ASP A 10 -4.76 -6.76 18.71
C ASP A 10 -4.15 -5.33 18.72
N ASP A 11 -2.84 -5.14 18.53
CA ASP A 11 -2.22 -3.79 18.53
C ASP A 11 -1.95 -3.21 17.13
N CYS A 12 -2.11 -4.01 16.08
CA CYS A 12 -1.82 -3.58 14.71
C CYS A 12 -3.07 -2.98 14.02
N ASP A 13 -2.89 -1.91 13.24
CA ASP A 13 -3.96 -1.30 12.44
C ASP A 13 -4.25 -2.12 11.15
N TYR A 14 -3.28 -2.90 10.66
CA TYR A 14 -3.42 -3.78 9.50
C TYR A 14 -2.40 -4.94 9.56
N LEU A 15 -2.71 -6.02 8.87
CA LEU A 15 -1.87 -7.20 8.67
C LEU A 15 -1.36 -7.25 7.23
N ILE A 16 -0.13 -7.71 7.06
CA ILE A 16 0.54 -7.82 5.75
C ILE A 16 0.66 -9.31 5.40
N ASP A 17 0.07 -9.72 4.30
CA ASP A 17 0.29 -11.04 3.70
C ASP A 17 1.27 -10.91 2.53
N GLU A 18 2.56 -11.12 2.81
CA GLU A 18 3.62 -11.05 1.80
C GLU A 18 3.47 -12.12 0.71
N LYS A 19 2.88 -13.28 1.02
CA LYS A 19 2.70 -14.37 0.05
C LYS A 19 1.60 -14.04 -0.95
N ALA A 20 0.47 -13.51 -0.45
CA ALA A 20 -0.63 -13.07 -1.29
C ALA A 20 -0.43 -11.65 -1.87
N LYS A 21 0.63 -10.94 -1.44
CA LYS A 21 0.84 -9.51 -1.68
C LYS A 21 -0.44 -8.72 -1.39
N ASN A 22 -1.00 -8.93 -0.19
CA ASN A 22 -2.26 -8.33 0.23
C ASN A 22 -2.16 -7.68 1.62
N ILE A 23 -3.02 -6.71 1.87
CA ILE A 23 -3.17 -6.03 3.16
C ILE A 23 -4.57 -6.33 3.70
N ILE A 24 -4.66 -6.64 4.98
CA ILE A 24 -5.92 -6.91 5.67
C ILE A 24 -6.04 -5.91 6.81
N LEU A 25 -7.07 -5.05 6.79
CA LEU A 25 -7.33 -4.11 7.87
C LEU A 25 -7.88 -4.85 9.09
N THR A 26 -7.42 -4.48 10.29
CA THR A 26 -8.01 -4.95 11.54
C THR A 26 -9.18 -4.05 11.93
N GLU A 27 -10.08 -4.52 12.82
CA GLU A 27 -11.19 -3.70 13.33
C GLU A 27 -10.69 -2.40 13.97
N ARG A 28 -9.53 -2.46 14.64
CA ARG A 28 -8.85 -1.29 15.21
C ARG A 28 -8.44 -0.29 14.13
N GLY A 29 -7.82 -0.75 13.04
CA GLY A 29 -7.43 0.10 11.93
C GLY A 29 -8.61 0.76 11.25
N ILE A 30 -9.71 0.03 11.06
CA ILE A 30 -10.96 0.57 10.52
C ILE A 30 -11.48 1.70 11.42
N ASN A 31 -11.64 1.44 12.72
CA ASN A 31 -12.08 2.44 13.70
C ASN A 31 -11.17 3.68 13.73
N ARG A 32 -9.86 3.49 13.55
CA ARG A 32 -8.89 4.59 13.53
C ARG A 32 -9.08 5.46 12.29
N VAL A 33 -9.23 4.86 11.12
CA VAL A 33 -9.44 5.57 9.85
C VAL A 33 -10.77 6.30 9.85
N GLU A 34 -11.85 5.67 10.32
CA GLU A 34 -13.17 6.28 10.43
C GLU A 34 -13.14 7.55 11.27
N LYS A 35 -12.41 7.53 12.40
CA LYS A 35 -12.18 8.71 13.24
C LYS A 35 -11.34 9.77 12.56
N LEU A 36 -10.31 9.40 11.81
CA LEU A 36 -9.42 10.33 11.11
C LEU A 36 -10.12 11.03 9.94
N MET A 37 -10.93 10.28 9.18
CA MET A 37 -11.68 10.78 8.03
C MET A 37 -13.05 11.36 8.42
N ASN A 38 -13.44 11.21 9.69
CA ASN A 38 -14.74 11.63 10.22
C ASN A 38 -15.92 11.04 9.43
N VAL A 39 -15.82 9.74 9.10
CA VAL A 39 -16.86 8.95 8.42
C VAL A 39 -17.46 7.95 9.41
N GLN A 40 -18.75 7.63 9.24
CA GLN A 40 -19.44 6.67 10.12
C GLN A 40 -19.15 5.22 9.76
N ASP A 41 -18.86 4.94 8.49
CA ASP A 41 -18.60 3.60 7.99
C ASP A 41 -17.65 3.69 6.79
N LEU A 42 -16.44 3.15 6.94
CA LEU A 42 -15.41 3.19 5.89
C LEU A 42 -15.80 2.31 4.69
N PHE A 43 -16.56 1.23 4.93
CA PHE A 43 -17.02 0.30 3.89
C PHE A 43 -18.45 0.58 3.44
N GLY A 44 -19.02 1.71 3.87
CA GLY A 44 -20.40 2.06 3.60
C GLY A 44 -20.65 2.47 2.14
N GLU A 45 -21.92 2.44 1.75
CA GLU A 45 -22.37 2.79 0.39
C GLU A 45 -22.07 4.24 -0.01
N VAL A 46 -21.82 5.12 0.97
CA VAL A 46 -21.59 6.55 0.74
C VAL A 46 -20.20 6.80 0.14
N HIS A 47 -19.19 6.01 0.53
CA HIS A 47 -17.80 6.20 0.09
C HIS A 47 -17.02 4.88 -0.10
N PRO A 48 -17.49 3.95 -0.96
CA PRO A 48 -16.83 2.66 -1.15
C PRO A 48 -15.40 2.79 -1.70
N GLU A 49 -15.09 3.91 -2.36
CA GLU A 49 -13.77 4.22 -2.90
C GLU A 49 -12.71 4.50 -1.82
N TYR A 50 -13.10 4.97 -0.62
CA TYR A 50 -12.13 5.32 0.43
C TYR A 50 -11.45 4.09 1.00
N ALA A 51 -12.22 3.04 1.29
CA ALA A 51 -11.68 1.76 1.70
C ALA A 51 -10.70 1.21 0.65
N HIS A 52 -11.08 1.27 -0.63
CA HIS A 52 -10.25 0.79 -1.73
C HIS A 52 -8.95 1.57 -1.86
N HIS A 53 -9.01 2.91 -1.89
CA HIS A 53 -7.82 3.76 -1.97
C HIS A 53 -6.89 3.56 -0.77
N LEU A 54 -7.44 3.44 0.45
CA LEU A 54 -6.64 3.16 1.64
C LEU A 54 -5.90 1.82 1.51
N LEU A 55 -6.61 0.76 1.12
CA LEU A 55 -6.02 -0.57 0.97
C LEU A 55 -4.90 -0.55 -0.09
N ILE A 56 -5.11 0.12 -1.21
CA ILE A 56 -4.08 0.26 -2.25
C ILE A 56 -2.90 1.10 -1.75
N ALA A 57 -3.15 2.18 -1.01
CA ALA A 57 -2.08 3.02 -0.44
C ALA A 57 -1.24 2.27 0.59
N LEU A 58 -1.87 1.49 1.47
CA LEU A 58 -1.16 0.61 2.40
C LEU A 58 -0.38 -0.46 1.64
N LYS A 59 -0.97 -1.04 0.59
CA LYS A 59 -0.31 -2.02 -0.27
C LYS A 59 0.93 -1.42 -0.93
N ALA A 60 0.84 -0.22 -1.50
CA ALA A 60 1.97 0.50 -2.07
C ALA A 60 3.07 0.75 -1.03
N LYS A 61 2.70 1.26 0.15
CA LYS A 61 3.64 1.59 1.23
C LYS A 61 4.42 0.38 1.75
N GLU A 62 3.75 -0.75 1.94
CA GLU A 62 4.32 -1.91 2.63
C GLU A 62 4.98 -2.91 1.66
N LEU A 63 4.39 -3.12 0.49
CA LEU A 63 4.81 -4.16 -0.46
C LEU A 63 5.59 -3.64 -1.66
N TYR A 64 5.67 -2.32 -1.87
CA TYR A 64 6.39 -1.72 -2.98
C TYR A 64 7.39 -0.70 -2.44
N ARG A 65 8.65 -1.12 -2.36
CA ARG A 65 9.75 -0.28 -1.88
C ARG A 65 10.47 0.36 -3.04
N ARG A 66 10.76 1.66 -2.87
CA ARG A 66 11.63 2.39 -3.79
C ARG A 66 13.02 1.74 -3.80
N ASP A 67 13.62 1.69 -4.98
CA ASP A 67 14.92 1.08 -5.27
C ASP A 67 14.95 -0.46 -5.19
N VAL A 68 13.79 -1.10 -4.99
CA VAL A 68 13.64 -2.56 -5.05
C VAL A 68 12.57 -2.96 -6.08
N GLU A 69 11.32 -2.56 -5.85
CA GLU A 69 10.20 -2.88 -6.76
C GLU A 69 10.02 -1.83 -7.85
N TYR A 70 10.39 -0.58 -7.59
CA TYR A 70 10.30 0.52 -8.54
C TYR A 70 11.38 1.57 -8.28
N VAL A 71 11.60 2.44 -9.26
CA VAL A 71 12.44 3.64 -9.13
C VAL A 71 11.70 4.86 -9.64
N ILE A 72 12.04 6.03 -9.09
CA ILE A 72 11.54 7.31 -9.58
C ILE A 72 12.60 7.91 -10.50
N ARG A 73 12.22 8.27 -11.73
CA ARG A 73 13.14 8.90 -12.68
C ARG A 73 12.41 9.92 -13.56
N PRO A 74 13.13 10.95 -14.05
CA PRO A 74 12.56 11.90 -14.98
C PRO A 74 12.25 11.22 -16.32
N ASN A 75 11.07 11.51 -16.86
CA ASN A 75 10.66 11.13 -18.21
C ASN A 75 11.28 12.09 -19.25
N GLU A 76 10.94 11.91 -20.54
CA GLU A 76 11.45 12.73 -21.64
C GLU A 76 11.07 14.23 -21.54
N TYR A 77 10.07 14.56 -20.72
CA TYR A 77 9.60 15.92 -20.46
C TYR A 77 10.18 16.52 -19.16
N GLY A 78 11.01 15.76 -18.43
CA GLY A 78 11.62 16.17 -17.17
C GLY A 78 10.72 16.01 -15.94
N GLU A 79 9.61 15.30 -16.06
CA GLU A 79 8.69 15.01 -14.95
C GLU A 79 9.04 13.69 -14.27
N GLU A 80 8.90 13.61 -12.96
CA GLU A 80 9.16 12.37 -12.21
C GLU A 80 8.12 11.29 -12.52
N GLU A 81 8.58 10.15 -13.02
CA GLU A 81 7.75 8.97 -13.34
C GLU A 81 8.24 7.75 -12.56
N VAL A 82 7.28 6.91 -12.16
CA VAL A 82 7.53 5.61 -11.52
C VAL A 82 7.85 4.58 -12.61
N ALA A 83 9.09 4.08 -12.62
CA ALA A 83 9.51 2.97 -13.48
C ALA A 83 9.57 1.67 -12.68
N ILE A 84 8.81 0.66 -13.12
CA ILE A 84 8.77 -0.66 -12.47
C ILE A 84 10.09 -1.38 -12.68
N ALA A 85 10.67 -1.94 -11.61
CA ALA A 85 11.85 -2.78 -11.68
C ALA A 85 11.44 -4.26 -11.78
N ASP A 86 12.10 -4.99 -12.68
CA ASP A 86 11.95 -6.44 -12.80
C ASP A 86 12.71 -7.15 -11.67
N GLU A 87 12.03 -7.98 -10.89
CA GLU A 87 12.58 -8.64 -9.69
C GLU A 87 13.74 -9.61 -10.01
N PHE A 88 13.79 -10.16 -11.22
CA PHE A 88 14.80 -11.15 -11.60
C PHE A 88 16.05 -10.51 -12.21
N THR A 89 15.86 -9.46 -13.01
CA THR A 89 16.93 -8.87 -13.83
C THR A 89 17.35 -7.48 -13.39
N GLY A 90 16.57 -6.82 -12.53
CA GLY A 90 16.77 -5.42 -12.14
C GLY A 90 16.57 -4.43 -13.30
N ARG A 91 16.02 -4.88 -14.43
CA ARG A 91 15.75 -4.01 -15.58
C ARG A 91 14.54 -3.14 -15.32
N LEU A 92 14.65 -1.88 -15.71
CA LEU A 92 13.54 -0.94 -15.65
C LEU A 92 12.60 -1.17 -16.84
N MET A 93 11.33 -1.38 -16.52
CA MET A 93 10.26 -1.61 -17.49
C MET A 93 9.51 -0.31 -17.76
N PHE A 94 10.06 0.50 -18.66
CA PHE A 94 9.46 1.77 -19.06
C PHE A 94 8.10 1.58 -19.74
N GLY A 95 7.16 2.49 -19.46
CA GLY A 95 5.81 2.46 -20.02
C GLY A 95 4.88 1.41 -19.40
N ARG A 96 5.35 0.57 -18.47
CA ARG A 96 4.49 -0.32 -17.69
C ARG A 96 3.96 0.40 -16.46
N ARG A 97 2.69 0.12 -16.13
CA ARG A 97 2.01 0.66 -14.96
C ARG A 97 1.48 -0.48 -14.11
N TYR A 98 1.44 -0.29 -12.80
CA TYR A 98 0.72 -1.20 -11.92
C TYR A 98 -0.79 -1.02 -12.11
N SER A 99 -1.53 -2.11 -11.98
CA SER A 99 -2.99 -2.15 -12.13
C SER A 99 -3.70 -1.70 -10.85
N GLU A 100 -5.03 -1.59 -10.91
CA GLU A 100 -5.89 -1.39 -9.73
C GLU A 100 -5.53 -0.15 -8.90
N GLY A 101 -5.21 0.97 -9.56
CA GLY A 101 -4.86 2.22 -8.89
C GLY A 101 -3.50 2.23 -8.19
N LEU A 102 -2.79 1.09 -8.12
CA LEU A 102 -1.53 0.97 -7.40
C LEU A 102 -0.41 1.85 -7.96
N HIS A 103 -0.44 2.17 -9.25
CA HIS A 103 0.55 3.07 -9.83
C HIS A 103 0.34 4.54 -9.44
N GLN A 104 -0.89 4.88 -9.04
CA GLN A 104 -1.26 6.23 -8.59
C GLN A 104 -1.08 6.39 -7.08
N ALA A 105 -1.14 5.29 -6.34
CA ALA A 105 -0.93 5.22 -4.89
C ALA A 105 0.56 5.25 -4.53
#